data_AF-A0A2D4LAD1-F1
#
_entry.id   AF-A0A2D4LAD1-F1
#
_cell.length_a   1.000
_cell.length_b   1.000
_cell.length_c   1.000
_cell.angle_alpha   90.00
_cell.angle_beta   90.00
_cell.angle_gamma   90.00
#
_symmetry.space_group_name_H-M   'P 1'
#
loop_
_entity.id
_entity.type
_entity.pdbx_description
1 polymer ?
#
loop_
_entity_poly.entity_id
_entity_poly.type
_entity_poly.pdbx_seq_one_letter_code
_entity_poly.pdbx_strand_id
1 'polypeptide(L)'
;YLLEKHPLSQYKYIRSCIMLGRMPNLMLMTKESLYAQLPLDTFAMPSYSRRISTATPYMNGEASAKSLWAINSHLRIKILCATYVNVNIRDIDKIYVRTGIYHGGEPLCDNVNTQRVPCSNPRWNEWLQYEMLVHDLPRAARLCLSICSVKGRKGAKEVRSFSSTVRNEVGRTVVLKIFSTSILS
;
A
#
# COMPACT_ATOMS: atom_id res chain seq x y z
N TYR A 1 29.66 -24.15 -19.93
CA TYR A 1 29.28 -25.42 -20.57
C TYR A 1 28.24 -25.18 -21.64
N LEU A 2 28.23 -25.99 -22.70
CA LEU A 2 27.26 -25.94 -23.79
C LEU A 2 26.29 -27.13 -23.64
N LEU A 3 25.40 -27.07 -22.64
CA LEU A 3 24.59 -28.23 -22.23
C LEU A 3 23.28 -28.39 -23.02
N GLU A 4 22.71 -27.27 -23.46
CA GLU A 4 21.44 -27.20 -24.18
C GLU A 4 21.61 -27.32 -25.70
N LYS A 5 20.55 -27.70 -26.42
CA LYS A 5 20.58 -27.88 -27.89
C LYS A 5 20.34 -26.55 -28.62
N HIS A 6 21.33 -25.64 -28.58
CA HIS A 6 21.30 -24.38 -29.32
C HIS A 6 22.38 -24.32 -30.41
N PRO A 7 22.16 -23.58 -31.52
CA PRO A 7 23.22 -23.25 -32.47
C PRO A 7 24.40 -22.60 -31.77
N LEU A 8 25.64 -22.99 -32.12
CA LEU A 8 26.87 -22.51 -31.48
C LEU A 8 26.99 -20.99 -31.45
N SER A 9 26.56 -20.29 -32.51
CA SER A 9 26.59 -18.82 -32.61
C SER A 9 25.65 -18.10 -31.64
N GLN A 10 24.70 -18.80 -31.00
CA GLN A 10 23.80 -18.22 -30.01
C GLN A 10 24.42 -18.14 -28.61
N TYR A 11 25.45 -18.93 -28.33
CA TYR A 11 26.15 -18.82 -27.04
C TYR A 11 26.90 -17.50 -26.96
N LYS A 12 26.67 -16.76 -25.86
CA LYS A 12 27.24 -15.43 -25.63
C LYS A 12 28.75 -15.39 -25.87
N TYR A 13 29.48 -16.41 -25.44
CA TYR A 13 30.93 -16.53 -25.65
C TYR A 13 31.29 -16.61 -27.14
N ILE A 14 30.69 -17.55 -27.89
CA ILE A 14 30.96 -17.74 -29.32
C ILE A 14 30.58 -16.49 -30.12
N ARG A 15 29.41 -15.89 -29.82
CA ARG A 15 28.99 -14.64 -30.44
C ARG A 15 30.00 -13.51 -30.22
N SER A 16 30.52 -13.39 -28.99
CA SER A 16 31.55 -12.40 -28.66
C SER A 16 32.85 -12.64 -29.43
N CYS A 17 33.30 -13.90 -29.54
CA CYS A 17 34.46 -14.27 -30.36
C CYS A 17 34.30 -13.87 -31.82
N ILE A 18 33.12 -14.10 -32.41
CA ILE A 18 32.80 -13.69 -33.79
C ILE A 18 32.85 -12.16 -33.93
N MET A 19 32.20 -11.43 -33.00
CA MET A 19 32.15 -9.96 -33.05
C MET A 19 33.52 -9.30 -32.86
N LEU A 20 34.39 -9.88 -32.05
CA LEU A 20 35.72 -9.35 -31.73
C LEU A 20 36.83 -9.93 -32.63
N GLY A 21 36.50 -10.77 -33.61
CA GLY A 21 37.49 -11.44 -34.47
C GLY A 21 38.46 -12.36 -33.71
N ARG A 22 38.04 -12.94 -32.58
CA ARG A 22 38.86 -13.82 -31.74
C ARG A 22 38.52 -15.29 -32.00
N MET A 23 39.52 -16.17 -31.93
CA MET A 23 39.31 -17.61 -32.05
C MET A 23 38.66 -18.17 -30.75
N PRO A 24 37.50 -18.85 -30.82
CA PRO A 24 36.88 -19.46 -29.65
C PRO A 24 37.66 -20.73 -29.24
N ASN A 25 38.11 -20.79 -28.00
CA ASN A 25 38.79 -21.96 -27.44
C ASN A 25 37.83 -22.73 -26.53
N LEU A 26 37.54 -23.98 -26.86
CA LEU A 26 36.62 -24.84 -26.12
C LEU A 26 37.37 -26.08 -25.61
N MET A 27 36.93 -26.60 -24.47
CA MET A 27 37.46 -27.84 -23.87
C MET A 27 36.36 -28.89 -23.86
N LEU A 28 36.67 -30.08 -24.38
CA LEU A 28 35.79 -31.23 -24.33
C LEU A 28 35.92 -31.91 -22.96
N MET A 29 34.79 -32.19 -22.33
CA MET A 29 34.71 -32.91 -21.06
C MET A 29 33.64 -34.00 -21.14
N THR A 30 33.83 -35.10 -20.42
CA THR A 30 32.81 -36.16 -20.30
C THR A 30 31.65 -35.68 -19.43
N LYS A 31 30.44 -36.18 -19.70
CA LYS A 31 29.25 -35.79 -18.92
C LYS A 31 29.37 -36.26 -17.47
N GLU A 32 29.94 -37.44 -17.28
CA GLU A 32 30.14 -38.10 -16.00
C GLU A 32 31.04 -37.27 -15.09
N SER A 33 32.13 -36.71 -15.64
CA SER A 33 33.03 -35.84 -14.88
C SER A 33 32.37 -34.54 -14.42
N LEU A 34 31.45 -33.99 -15.21
CA LEU A 34 30.70 -32.79 -14.84
C LEU A 34 29.64 -33.12 -13.77
N TYR A 35 28.89 -34.21 -13.95
CA TYR A 35 27.85 -34.60 -13.00
C TYR A 35 28.40 -34.99 -11.64
N ALA A 36 29.58 -35.63 -11.59
CA ALA A 36 30.25 -35.97 -10.32
C ALA A 36 30.68 -34.73 -9.51
N GLN A 37 30.82 -33.56 -10.15
CA GLN A 37 31.17 -32.30 -9.49
C GLN A 37 29.96 -31.54 -8.95
N LEU A 38 28.74 -31.91 -9.34
CA LEU A 38 27.52 -31.24 -8.89
C LEU A 38 27.09 -31.78 -7.52
N PRO A 39 26.98 -30.94 -6.48
CA PRO A 39 26.44 -31.38 -5.21
C PRO A 39 24.95 -31.78 -5.36
N LEU A 40 24.53 -32.75 -4.56
CA LEU A 40 23.12 -33.10 -4.45
C LEU A 40 22.41 -32.06 -3.58
N ASP A 41 21.54 -31.26 -4.18
CA ASP A 41 20.68 -30.35 -3.44
C ASP A 41 19.56 -31.12 -2.75
N THR A 42 19.60 -31.17 -1.42
CA THR A 42 18.51 -31.72 -0.62
C THR A 42 17.64 -30.58 -0.11
N PHE A 43 16.39 -30.56 -0.55
CA PHE A 43 15.41 -29.60 -0.05
C PHE A 43 14.68 -30.14 1.19
N ALA A 44 14.84 -29.45 2.32
CA ALA A 44 14.16 -29.78 3.56
C ALA A 44 13.01 -28.80 3.83
N MET A 45 11.81 -29.32 4.10
CA MET A 45 10.66 -28.50 4.46
C MET A 45 10.86 -27.81 5.82
N PRO A 46 10.84 -26.46 5.87
CA PRO A 46 11.05 -25.72 7.11
C PRO A 46 9.90 -25.95 8.09
N SER A 47 10.18 -25.86 9.38
CA SER A 47 9.23 -26.22 10.45
C SER A 47 7.91 -25.43 10.41
N TYR A 48 7.92 -24.20 9.89
CA TYR A 48 6.71 -23.39 9.77
C TYR A 48 5.67 -24.01 8.81
N SER A 49 6.08 -24.80 7.82
CA SER A 49 5.18 -25.49 6.89
C SER A 49 4.29 -26.53 7.58
N ARG A 50 4.74 -27.04 8.74
CA ARG A 50 4.01 -28.01 9.56
C ARG A 50 3.20 -27.37 10.68
N ARG A 51 3.25 -26.03 10.83
CA ARG A 51 2.45 -25.35 11.85
C ARG A 51 0.98 -25.43 11.45
N ILE A 52 0.18 -26.00 12.34
CA ILE A 52 -1.27 -25.89 12.28
C ILE A 52 -1.60 -24.41 12.42
N SER A 53 -2.28 -23.85 11.42
CA SER A 53 -2.66 -22.44 11.42
C SER A 53 -3.60 -22.17 12.59
N THR A 54 -3.27 -21.19 13.42
CA THR A 54 -4.21 -20.61 14.42
C THR A 54 -5.32 -19.77 13.75
N ALA A 55 -5.34 -19.73 12.41
CA ALA A 55 -6.36 -19.06 11.61
C ALA A 55 -7.63 -19.90 11.42
N THR A 56 -7.67 -21.14 11.94
CA THR A 56 -8.95 -21.81 12.15
C THR A 56 -9.69 -21.09 13.29
N PRO A 57 -10.93 -20.63 13.10
CA PRO A 57 -11.69 -19.95 14.13
C PRO A 57 -12.11 -20.96 15.20
N TYR A 58 -11.17 -21.31 16.08
CA TYR A 58 -11.49 -21.70 17.44
C TYR A 58 -11.87 -20.41 18.16
N MET A 59 -13.17 -20.16 18.24
CA MET A 59 -13.90 -19.60 19.38
C MET A 59 -15.18 -18.87 18.90
N ASN A 60 -16.31 -19.41 19.33
CA ASN A 60 -17.66 -18.81 19.40
C ASN A 60 -18.43 -18.51 18.10
N GLY A 61 -19.33 -19.44 17.78
CA GLY A 61 -20.53 -19.20 16.99
C GLY A 61 -20.31 -19.33 15.48
N GLU A 62 -21.30 -19.88 14.79
CA GLU A 62 -21.41 -19.86 13.33
C GLU A 62 -21.47 -18.41 12.82
N ALA A 63 -20.34 -17.70 12.78
CA ALA A 63 -20.21 -16.54 11.94
C ALA A 63 -20.06 -17.05 10.51
N SER A 64 -21.19 -17.40 9.88
CA SER A 64 -21.25 -17.64 8.44
C SER A 64 -20.59 -16.44 7.75
N ALA A 65 -19.56 -16.73 6.95
CA ALA A 65 -18.88 -15.68 6.19
C ALA A 65 -19.93 -14.97 5.32
N LYS A 66 -20.08 -13.65 5.51
CA LYS A 66 -21.02 -12.84 4.72
C LYS A 66 -20.30 -12.29 3.50
N SER A 67 -20.96 -12.40 2.35
CA SER A 67 -20.49 -11.72 1.14
C SER A 67 -20.52 -10.20 1.35
N LEU A 68 -19.48 -9.52 0.88
CA LEU A 68 -19.43 -8.06 0.86
C LEU A 68 -20.64 -7.47 0.10
N TRP A 69 -21.09 -8.15 -0.96
CA TRP A 69 -22.24 -7.74 -1.76
C TRP A 69 -23.58 -7.81 -1.02
N ALA A 70 -23.67 -8.57 0.07
CA ALA A 70 -24.88 -8.61 0.90
C ALA A 70 -24.98 -7.40 1.85
N ILE A 71 -23.95 -6.55 1.93
CA ILE A 71 -23.92 -5.38 2.82
C ILE A 71 -24.42 -4.15 2.06
N ASN A 72 -25.68 -3.78 2.31
CA ASN A 72 -26.28 -2.58 1.75
C ASN A 72 -26.16 -1.40 2.73
N SER A 73 -24.96 -0.83 2.84
CA SER A 73 -24.70 0.35 3.66
C SER A 73 -23.61 1.22 3.07
N HIS A 74 -23.61 2.50 3.41
CA HIS A 74 -22.50 3.40 3.09
C HIS A 74 -21.25 3.03 3.90
N LEU A 75 -20.09 3.23 3.28
CA LEU A 75 -18.82 3.07 3.97
C LEU A 75 -18.68 4.13 5.05
N ARG A 76 -18.34 3.70 6.26
CA ARG A 76 -18.05 4.59 7.39
C ARG A 76 -16.78 4.14 8.10
N ILE A 77 -15.93 5.10 8.45
CA ILE A 77 -14.66 4.85 9.14
C ILE A 77 -14.57 5.78 10.34
N LYS A 78 -14.24 5.23 11.51
CA LYS A 78 -14.12 5.99 12.74
C LYS A 78 -12.67 6.42 12.98
N ILE A 79 -12.43 7.73 13.08
CA ILE A 79 -11.12 8.27 13.47
C ILE A 79 -11.13 8.50 14.98
N LEU A 80 -10.30 7.75 15.70
CA LEU A 80 -10.26 7.79 17.16
C LEU A 80 -9.32 8.89 17.67
N CYS A 81 -8.02 8.66 17.57
CA CYS A 81 -6.97 9.57 18.04
C CYS A 81 -5.66 9.32 17.29
N ALA A 82 -4.70 10.24 17.47
CA ALA A 82 -3.32 10.05 17.04
C ALA A 82 -2.37 10.17 18.24
N THR A 83 -1.24 9.49 18.19
CA THR A 83 -0.16 9.61 19.17
C THR A 83 1.12 10.03 18.45
N TYR A 84 2.07 10.60 19.20
CA TYR A 84 3.38 11.04 18.68
C TYR A 84 3.30 12.06 17.54
N VAL A 85 2.36 13.02 17.64
CA VAL A 85 2.22 14.12 16.68
C VAL A 85 3.14 15.27 17.12
N ASN A 86 4.38 15.27 16.62
CA ASN A 86 5.38 16.28 16.96
C ASN A 86 5.19 17.55 16.11
N VAL A 87 4.58 18.58 16.69
CA VAL A 87 4.34 19.88 16.05
C VAL A 87 4.69 21.01 17.00
N ASN A 88 5.25 22.09 16.46
CA ASN A 88 5.49 23.30 17.24
C ASN A 88 4.16 23.98 17.56
N ILE A 89 3.72 23.89 18.82
CA ILE A 89 2.41 24.39 19.28
C ILE A 89 2.25 25.90 19.10
N ARG A 90 3.36 26.64 18.95
CA ARG A 90 3.34 28.10 18.72
C ARG A 90 2.97 28.47 17.29
N ASP A 91 3.13 27.54 16.34
CA ASP A 91 2.96 27.79 14.91
C ASP A 91 1.68 27.17 14.32
N ILE A 92 1.08 26.22 15.03
CA ILE A 92 -0.04 25.39 14.55
C ILE A 92 -1.20 25.47 15.54
N ASP A 93 -2.29 26.09 15.10
CA ASP A 93 -3.48 26.28 15.94
C ASP A 93 -4.27 24.98 16.09
N LYS A 94 -4.53 24.30 14.97
CA LYS A 94 -5.36 23.09 14.92
C LYS A 94 -4.86 22.10 13.89
N ILE A 95 -5.17 20.83 14.13
CA ILE A 95 -4.93 19.72 13.23
C ILE A 95 -6.24 18.99 12.91
N TYR A 96 -6.27 18.28 11.79
CA TYR A 96 -7.36 17.41 11.40
C TYR A 96 -6.82 16.22 10.60
N VAL A 97 -7.64 15.19 10.41
CA VAL A 97 -7.31 14.06 9.55
C VAL A 97 -8.07 14.21 8.24
N ARG A 98 -7.34 14.27 7.13
CA ARG A 98 -7.89 14.17 5.79
C ARG A 98 -7.88 12.72 5.35
N THR A 99 -9.00 12.21 4.89
CA THR A 99 -9.17 10.81 4.48
C THR A 99 -9.77 10.73 3.08
N GLY A 100 -9.50 9.64 2.36
CA GLY A 100 -10.12 9.35 1.08
C GLY A 100 -9.94 7.89 0.70
N ILE A 101 -10.83 7.41 -0.16
CA ILE A 101 -10.85 6.04 -0.66
C ILE A 101 -10.32 6.05 -2.08
N TYR A 102 -9.30 5.24 -2.36
CA TYR A 102 -8.58 5.24 -3.63
C TYR A 102 -8.53 3.85 -4.24
N HIS A 103 -8.49 3.81 -5.56
CA HIS A 103 -8.13 2.64 -6.34
C HIS A 103 -6.93 2.97 -7.23
N GLY A 104 -5.75 2.46 -6.85
CA GLY A 104 -4.50 2.94 -7.43
C GLY A 104 -4.26 4.41 -7.08
N GLY A 105 -4.14 5.28 -8.09
CA GLY A 105 -3.96 6.73 -7.93
C GLY A 105 -5.26 7.54 -7.93
N GLU A 106 -6.38 6.94 -8.30
CA GLU A 106 -7.64 7.65 -8.50
C GLU A 106 -8.55 7.57 -7.27
N PRO A 107 -9.17 8.69 -6.85
CA PRO A 107 -10.15 8.68 -5.78
C PRO A 107 -11.47 8.05 -6.27
N LEU A 108 -12.07 7.20 -5.43
CA LEU A 108 -13.36 6.57 -5.69
C LEU A 108 -14.56 7.44 -5.25
N CYS A 109 -14.33 8.35 -4.31
CA CYS A 109 -15.31 9.31 -3.81
C CYS A 109 -14.60 10.58 -3.31
N ASP A 110 -15.36 11.60 -2.93
CA ASP A 110 -14.82 12.81 -2.33
C ASP A 110 -14.05 12.52 -1.03
N ASN A 111 -12.97 13.29 -0.82
CA ASN A 111 -12.18 13.19 0.40
C ASN A 111 -12.96 13.78 1.59
N VAL A 112 -12.93 13.09 2.72
CA VAL A 112 -13.65 13.49 3.94
C VAL A 112 -12.64 13.90 5.01
N ASN A 113 -12.88 15.02 5.67
CA ASN A 113 -12.03 15.56 6.73
C ASN A 113 -12.72 15.41 8.09
N THR A 114 -11.94 15.15 9.14
CA THR A 114 -12.43 15.26 10.51
C THR A 114 -12.50 16.72 10.97
N GLN A 115 -13.14 16.93 12.11
CA GLN A 115 -13.13 18.21 12.83
C GLN A 115 -11.71 18.66 13.18
N ARG A 116 -11.53 19.97 13.26
CA ARG A 116 -10.24 20.58 13.63
C ARG A 116 -10.09 20.57 15.16
N VAL A 117 -9.08 19.86 15.67
CA VAL A 117 -8.78 19.71 17.10
C VAL A 117 -7.43 20.34 17.44
N PRO A 118 -7.22 20.79 18.69
CA PRO A 118 -5.91 21.30 19.11
C PRO A 118 -4.84 20.20 19.06
N CYS A 119 -3.63 20.56 18.67
CA CYS A 119 -2.52 19.60 18.54
C CYS A 119 -2.05 19.00 19.88
N SER A 120 -2.34 19.65 21.01
CA SER A 120 -2.08 19.12 22.36
C SER A 120 -2.97 17.92 22.73
N ASN A 121 -4.14 17.78 22.11
CA ASN A 121 -5.06 16.67 22.35
C ASN A 121 -5.66 16.15 21.03
N PRO A 122 -4.89 15.39 20.24
CA PRO A 122 -5.28 14.87 18.92
C PRO A 122 -6.30 13.72 19.03
N ARG A 123 -7.52 14.01 19.48
CA ARG A 123 -8.64 13.06 19.64
C ARG A 123 -9.86 13.57 18.89
N TRP A 124 -10.41 12.73 18.00
CA TRP A 124 -11.58 13.05 17.18
C TRP A 124 -12.81 12.25 17.60
N ASN A 125 -12.66 10.93 17.80
CA ASN A 125 -13.77 10.01 18.09
C ASN A 125 -14.96 10.17 17.10
N GLU A 126 -14.65 10.44 15.84
CA GLU A 126 -15.60 10.88 14.81
C GLU A 126 -15.82 9.80 13.75
N TRP A 127 -17.08 9.57 13.36
CA TRP A 127 -17.43 8.72 12.23
C TRP A 127 -17.44 9.55 10.95
N LEU A 128 -16.56 9.20 10.01
CA LEU A 128 -16.57 9.76 8.66
C LEU A 128 -17.41 8.87 7.75
N GLN A 129 -18.42 9.45 7.12
CA GLN A 129 -19.26 8.78 6.12
C GLN A 129 -18.76 9.16 4.73
N TYR A 130 -18.61 8.16 3.87
CA TYR A 130 -18.22 8.34 2.47
C TYR A 130 -19.43 8.11 1.58
N GLU A 131 -19.54 8.88 0.51
CA GLU A 131 -20.55 8.72 -0.55
C GLU A 131 -20.17 7.52 -1.44
N MET A 132 -20.08 6.34 -0.84
CA MET A 132 -19.72 5.08 -1.47
C MET A 132 -20.37 3.93 -0.71
N LEU A 133 -21.00 2.99 -1.43
CA LEU A 133 -21.57 1.79 -0.83
C LEU A 133 -20.49 0.73 -0.60
N VAL A 134 -20.67 -0.06 0.46
CA VAL A 134 -19.71 -1.11 0.84
C VAL A 134 -19.58 -2.19 -0.25
N HIS A 135 -20.67 -2.54 -0.94
CA HIS A 135 -20.65 -3.55 -2.00
C HIS A 135 -19.99 -3.07 -3.30
N ASP A 136 -19.83 -1.76 -3.50
CA ASP A 136 -19.15 -1.17 -4.65
C ASP A 136 -17.64 -1.09 -4.47
N LEU A 137 -17.11 -1.50 -3.31
CA LEU A 137 -15.68 -1.44 -3.02
C LEU A 137 -14.90 -2.43 -3.91
N PRO A 138 -13.98 -1.93 -4.77
CA PRO A 138 -13.12 -2.81 -5.52
C PRO A 138 -12.13 -3.52 -4.60
N ARG A 139 -11.69 -4.71 -5.02
CA ARG A 139 -10.78 -5.56 -4.25
C ARG A 139 -9.49 -4.85 -3.79
N ALA A 140 -8.95 -3.97 -4.64
CA ALA A 140 -7.73 -3.21 -4.38
C ALA A 140 -7.99 -1.82 -3.79
N ALA A 141 -9.20 -1.55 -3.25
CA ALA A 141 -9.51 -0.29 -2.59
C ALA A 141 -8.62 -0.05 -1.37
N ARG A 142 -8.12 1.18 -1.25
CA ARG A 142 -7.24 1.62 -0.17
C ARG A 142 -7.82 2.84 0.52
N LEU A 143 -7.79 2.83 1.83
CA LEU A 143 -7.98 4.04 2.63
C LEU A 143 -6.64 4.79 2.64
N CYS A 144 -6.64 6.02 2.13
CA CYS A 144 -5.52 6.94 2.23
C CYS A 144 -5.89 8.04 3.23
N LEU A 145 -5.04 8.28 4.22
CA LEU A 145 -5.28 9.31 5.22
C LEU A 145 -4.01 10.08 5.55
N SER A 146 -4.20 11.31 5.98
CA SER A 146 -3.10 12.17 6.42
C SER A 146 -3.51 13.09 7.55
N ILE A 147 -2.59 13.33 8.49
CA ILE A 147 -2.78 14.35 9.52
C ILE A 147 -2.30 15.67 8.94
N CYS A 148 -3.20 16.65 8.92
CA CYS A 148 -2.97 17.97 8.36
C CYS A 148 -2.97 19.02 9.48
N SER A 149 -2.08 20.00 9.40
CA SER A 149 -2.12 21.20 10.26
C SER A 149 -2.69 22.39 9.51
N VAL A 150 -3.42 23.26 10.21
CA VAL A 150 -3.93 24.52 9.68
C VAL A 150 -3.29 25.66 10.47
N LYS A 151 -2.64 26.59 9.77
CA LYS A 151 -2.13 27.85 10.33
C LYS A 151 -3.12 28.98 10.05
N GLY A 152 -3.64 29.64 11.08
CA GLY A 152 -4.51 30.80 10.92
C GLY A 152 -3.80 31.98 10.25
N ARG A 153 -4.41 32.59 9.23
CA ARG A 153 -4.06 33.95 8.79
C ARG A 153 -4.99 34.93 9.49
N LYS A 154 -4.45 36.00 10.08
CA LYS A 154 -5.24 37.15 10.53
C LYS A 154 -5.88 37.80 9.29
N GLY A 155 -7.19 37.65 9.09
CA GLY A 155 -7.99 38.56 8.25
C GLY A 155 -8.57 38.06 6.92
N ALA A 156 -9.17 36.87 6.84
CA ALA A 156 -9.99 36.51 5.66
C ALA A 156 -11.45 36.26 6.06
N LYS A 157 -12.35 37.08 5.51
CA LYS A 157 -13.81 36.99 5.67
C LYS A 157 -14.34 35.73 4.96
N GLU A 158 -15.31 35.09 5.61
CA GLU A 158 -16.02 33.90 5.16
C GLU A 158 -16.86 34.21 3.90
N VAL A 159 -16.62 33.52 2.78
CA VAL A 159 -17.51 33.56 1.61
C VAL A 159 -17.92 32.13 1.27
N ARG A 160 -19.20 31.82 1.49
CA ARG A 160 -19.84 30.59 1.05
C ARG A 160 -19.98 30.62 -0.47
N SER A 161 -19.44 29.63 -1.18
CA SER A 161 -19.87 29.33 -2.56
C SER A 161 -19.76 27.84 -2.85
N PHE A 162 -20.85 27.31 -3.41
CA PHE A 162 -21.01 25.96 -3.97
C PHE A 162 -20.27 25.86 -5.32
N SER A 163 -19.81 24.64 -5.65
CA SER A 163 -19.39 24.11 -6.97
C SER A 163 -17.92 23.68 -7.08
N SER A 164 -17.75 22.35 -7.13
CA SER A 164 -16.77 21.56 -7.90
C SER A 164 -15.60 22.30 -8.57
N THR A 165 -14.63 22.73 -7.77
CA THR A 165 -13.21 22.85 -8.11
C THR A 165 -12.52 23.05 -6.78
N VAL A 166 -11.52 22.23 -6.45
CA VAL A 166 -10.70 22.36 -5.24
C VAL A 166 -10.06 23.75 -5.22
N ARG A 167 -10.76 24.73 -4.63
CA ARG A 167 -10.26 26.07 -4.36
C ARG A 167 -10.01 26.16 -2.86
N ASN A 168 -8.72 26.32 -2.57
CA ASN A 168 -8.10 26.43 -1.27
C ASN A 168 -8.94 27.24 -0.26
N GLU A 169 -9.32 26.58 0.84
CA GLU A 169 -9.61 27.29 2.08
C GLU A 169 -8.37 28.06 2.54
N VAL A 170 -8.56 29.24 3.11
CA VAL A 170 -7.59 30.33 3.28
C VAL A 170 -6.51 30.07 4.38
N GLY A 171 -6.21 28.81 4.68
CA GLY A 171 -5.14 28.39 5.58
C GLY A 171 -4.04 27.64 4.82
N ARG A 172 -2.76 27.81 5.20
CA ARG A 172 -1.70 26.92 4.71
C ARG A 172 -1.91 25.55 5.36
N THR A 173 -2.32 24.56 4.59
CA THR A 173 -2.44 23.17 5.03
C THR A 173 -1.10 22.45 4.80
N VAL A 174 -0.52 21.90 5.86
CA VAL A 174 0.71 21.08 5.78
C VAL A 174 0.39 19.65 6.15
N VAL A 175 0.78 18.70 5.31
CA VAL A 175 0.65 17.27 5.58
C VAL A 175 1.81 16.82 6.46
N LEU A 176 1.48 16.35 7.67
CA LEU A 176 2.47 15.91 8.66
C LEU A 176 2.84 14.44 8.49
N LYS A 177 1.87 13.59 8.14
CA LYS A 177 2.06 12.15 7.96
C LYS A 177 1.01 11.57 7.04
N ILE A 178 1.39 10.61 6.21
CA ILE A 178 0.51 9.90 5.27
C ILE A 178 0.49 8.42 5.62
N PHE A 179 -0.68 7.81 5.57
CA PHE A 179 -0.89 6.37 5.75
C PHE A 179 -1.80 5.83 4.66
N SER A 180 -1.56 4.58 4.26
CA SER A 180 -2.42 3.86 3.32
C SER A 180 -2.60 2.42 3.80
N THR A 181 -3.85 1.94 3.84
CA THR A 181 -4.19 0.57 4.21
C THR A 181 -5.19 -0.04 3.23
N SER A 182 -5.04 -1.33 2.92
CA SER A 182 -6.03 -2.10 2.17
C SER A 182 -7.31 -2.24 3.00
N ILE A 183 -8.46 -2.08 2.34
CA ILE A 183 -9.78 -2.21 3.00
C ILE A 183 -10.24 -3.67 2.99
N LEU A 184 -9.90 -4.41 1.95
CA LEU A 184 -10.22 -5.82 1.79
C LEU A 184 -8.90 -6.62 1.86
N SER A 185 -8.86 -7.69 2.67
CA SER A 185 -7.76 -8.66 2.77
C SER A 185 -8.01 -9.92 1.98
#